data_AF-A0A845YD52-F1
#
_entry.id   AF-A0A845YD52-F1
#
_cell.length_a   1.000
_cell.length_b   1.000
_cell.length_c   1.000
_cell.angle_alpha   90.00
_cell.angle_beta   90.00
_cell.angle_gamma   90.00
#
_symmetry.space_group_name_H-M   'P 1'
#
loop_
_entity.id
_entity.type
_entity.pdbx_description
1 polymer ?
#
loop_
_entity_poly.entity_id
_entity_poly.type
_entity_poly.pdbx_seq_one_letter_code
_entity_poly.pdbx_strand_id
1 'polypeptide(L)' 'MHFDIKDGKIWIQENVTEAELGQDLVNMGVAREDIVLGFQVPYA' A
#
# COMPACT_ATOMS: atom_id res chain seq x y z
N MET A 1 9.46 1.73 -6.72
CA MET A 1 8.78 1.35 -5.46
C MET A 1 8.88 2.54 -4.52
N HIS A 2 7.74 3.12 -4.16
CA HIS A 2 7.67 4.28 -3.27
C HIS A 2 6.52 4.09 -2.28
N PHE A 3 6.84 4.22 -1.00
CA PHE A 3 5.89 4.21 0.11
C PHE A 3 5.95 5.52 0.90
N ASP A 4 4.80 5.99 1.38
CA ASP A 4 4.71 7.00 2.44
C ASP A 4 4.08 6.40 3.70
N ILE A 5 4.31 7.03 4.85
CA ILE A 5 3.54 6.79 6.08
C ILE A 5 2.74 8.05 6.39
N LYS A 6 1.41 7.95 6.40
CA LYS A 6 0.49 9.07 6.68
C LYS A 6 -0.64 8.57 7.57
N ASP A 7 -0.91 9.31 8.65
CA ASP A 7 -1.94 8.97 9.65
C ASP A 7 -1.81 7.55 10.21
N GLY A 8 -0.58 7.08 10.41
CA GLY A 8 -0.28 5.73 10.90
C GLY A 8 -0.46 4.62 9.85
N LYS A 9 -0.80 4.95 8.61
CA LYS A 9 -1.03 4.01 7.51
C LYS A 9 0.11 4.00 6.52
N ILE A 10 0.30 2.88 5.84
CA ILE A 10 1.25 2.70 4.75
C ILE A 10 0.56 3.04 3.43
N TRP A 11 1.12 3.99 2.69
CA TRP A 11 0.61 4.42 1.39
C TRP A 11 1.55 3.96 0.29
N ILE A 12 1.08 3.06 -0.58
CA ILE A 12 1.82 2.61 -1.76
C ILE A 12 1.59 3.63 -2.88
N GLN A 13 2.60 4.45 -3.17
CA GLN A 13 2.50 5.53 -4.17
C GLN A 13 2.89 5.05 -5.57
N GLU A 14 3.84 4.13 -5.65
CA GLU A 14 4.31 3.60 -6.92
C GLU A 14 4.82 2.17 -6.75
N ASN A 15 4.39 1.28 -7.66
CA ASN A 15 4.92 -0.06 -7.81
C ASN A 15 5.25 -0.34 -9.28
N VAL A 16 6.52 -0.22 -9.66
CA VAL A 16 7.03 -0.53 -11.00
C VAL A 16 7.47 -2.00 -11.16
N THR A 17 6.94 -2.88 -10.31
CA THR A 17 7.26 -4.31 -10.30
C THR A 17 5.99 -5.13 -10.36
N GLU A 18 6.11 -6.43 -10.62
CA GLU A 18 5.00 -7.38 -10.57
C GLU A 18 4.64 -7.83 -9.14
N ALA A 19 5.34 -7.32 -8.11
CA ALA A 19 5.12 -7.70 -6.73
C ALA A 19 3.75 -7.23 -6.21
N GLU A 20 3.06 -8.08 -5.46
CA GLU A 20 1.81 -7.74 -4.78
C GLU A 20 2.08 -7.13 -3.40
N LEU A 21 2.66 -5.92 -3.39
CA LEU A 21 3.14 -5.26 -2.15
C LEU A 21 2.07 -5.16 -1.04
N GLY A 22 0.80 -5.01 -1.39
CA GLY A 22 -0.29 -5.02 -0.42
C GLY A 22 -0.45 -6.38 0.28
N GLN A 23 -0.32 -7.49 -0.45
CA GLN A 23 -0.40 -8.83 0.11
C GLN A 23 0.87 -9.18 0.90
N ASP A 24 2.04 -8.73 0.46
CA ASP A 24 3.29 -8.89 1.20
C ASP A 24 3.23 -8.21 2.58
N LEU A 25 2.72 -6.99 2.64
CA LEU A 25 2.53 -6.26 3.90
C LEU A 25 1.55 -7.00 4.84
N VAL A 26 0.47 -7.58 4.31
CA VAL A 26 -0.44 -8.42 5.09
C VAL A 26 0.26 -9.65 5.63
N ASN A 27 1.08 -10.32 4.81
CA ASN A 27 1.85 -11.50 5.23
C ASN A 27 2.87 -11.16 6.33
N MET A 28 3.34 -9.90 6.38
CA MET A 28 4.20 -9.37 7.44
C MET A 28 3.44 -8.95 8.71
N GLY A 29 2.11 -9.05 8.71
CA GLY A 29 1.26 -8.75 9.87
C GLY A 29 0.64 -7.35 9.89
N VAL A 30 0.74 -6.58 8.79
CA VAL A 30 0.05 -5.29 8.67
C VAL A 30 -1.44 -5.53 8.40
N ALA A 31 -2.30 -4.85 9.14
CA ALA A 31 -3.74 -4.91 8.91
C ALA A 31 -4.09 -4.30 7.54
N ARG A 32 -5.04 -4.90 6.81
CA ARG A 32 -5.40 -4.47 5.45
C ARG A 32 -5.91 -3.03 5.42
N GLU A 33 -6.65 -2.64 6.45
CA GLU A 33 -7.18 -1.30 6.69
C GLU A 33 -6.12 -0.21 6.90
N ASP A 34 -4.88 -0.60 7.20
CA ASP A 34 -3.73 0.30 7.38
C ASP A 34 -2.88 0.40 6.11
N ILE A 35 -3.29 -0.25 5.01
CA ILE A 35 -2.61 -0.19 3.71
C ILE A 35 -3.50 0.57 2.73
N VAL A 36 -2.95 1.64 2.15
CA VAL A 36 -3.63 2.51 1.19
C VAL A 36 -2.91 2.44 -0.15
N LEU A 37 -3.66 2.15 -1.22
CA LEU A 37 -3.15 2.23 -2.59
C LEU A 37 -3.21 3.68 -3.06
N GLY A 38 -2.15 4.45 -2.78
CA GLY A 38 -2.08 5.88 -3.06
C GLY A 38 -2.13 6.26 -4.55
N PHE A 39 -1.78 5.32 -5.44
CA PHE A 39 -1.92 5.48 -6.89
C PHE A 39 -3.33 5.18 -7.43
N GLN A 40 -4.21 4.55 -6.63
CA GLN A 40 -5.59 4.33 -7.02
C GLN A 40 -6.42 5.54 -6.62
N VAL A 41 -7.02 6.21 -7.60
CA VAL A 41 -7.97 7.29 -7.36
C VAL A 41 -9.20 6.74 -6.61
N PRO A 42 -9.69 7.42 -5.56
CA PRO A 42 -10.77 6.92 -4.69
C PRO A 42 -12.15 6.81 -5.35
N TYR A 43 -12.27 7.08 -6.66
CA TYR A 43 -13.50 6.94 -7.43
C TYR A 43 -13.20 6.22 -8.75
N ALA A 44 -13.31 4.89 -8.73
CA ALA A 44 -13.38 4.03 -9.92
C ALA A 44 -14.57 3.08 -9.77
#